data_AF-Q488B6-F1
#
_entry.id   AF-Q488B6-F1
#
_cell.length_a   1.000
_cell.length_b   1.000
_cell.length_c   1.000
_cell.angle_alpha   90.00
_cell.angle_beta   90.00
_cell.angle_gamma   90.00
#
_symmetry.space_group_name_H-M   'P 1'
#
loop_
_entity.id
_entity.type
_entity.pdbx_description
1 polymer ?
#
loop_
_entity_poly.entity_id
_entity_poly.type
_entity_poly.pdbx_seq_one_letter_code
_entity_poly.pdbx_strand_id
1 'polypeptide(L)'
;MYSQFFIAPQLPKIENALAFQKCLVIGNYLMLLSFFVVVTSVFITFAIDDHFTISAQVSAHIATIVFAGLLKIGYVLRCIALHGFGQRNF
;
A
#
# COMPACT_ATOMS: atom_id res chain seq x y z
N MET A 1 9.98 3.83 20.10
CA MET A 1 10.16 4.16 18.66
C MET A 1 9.08 3.41 17.89
N TYR A 2 8.45 4.03 16.88
CA TYR A 2 7.48 3.33 16.04
C TYR A 2 8.18 2.43 15.00
N SER A 3 7.48 1.40 14.53
CA SER A 3 7.97 0.45 13.51
C SER A 3 7.19 0.61 12.19
N GLN A 4 7.84 0.33 11.06
CA GLN A 4 7.25 0.52 9.73
C GLN A 4 6.26 -0.59 9.34
N PHE A 5 6.51 -1.83 9.78
CA PHE A 5 5.74 -3.01 9.34
C PHE A 5 5.08 -3.77 10.49
N PHE A 6 5.37 -3.42 11.74
CA PHE A 6 4.81 -4.11 12.91
C PHE A 6 4.34 -3.09 13.94
N ILE A 7 3.47 -3.49 14.86
CA ILE A 7 3.12 -2.65 16.02
C ILE A 7 4.31 -2.67 16.98
N ALA A 8 4.87 -1.49 17.26
CA ALA A 8 6.00 -1.38 18.18
C ALA A 8 5.55 -1.71 19.62
N PRO A 9 6.37 -2.44 20.40
CA PRO A 9 6.05 -2.78 21.79
C PRO A 9 6.05 -1.55 22.71
N GLN A 10 6.74 -0.47 22.32
CA GLN A 10 6.83 0.79 23.06
C GLN A 10 6.53 1.98 22.13
N LEU A 11 5.33 2.53 22.26
CA LEU A 11 4.85 3.65 21.46
C LEU A 11 5.25 5.01 22.07
N PRO A 12 5.40 6.05 21.24
CA PRO A 12 5.60 7.41 21.74
C PRO A 12 4.42 7.85 22.63
N LYS A 13 4.71 8.67 23.65
CA LYS A 13 3.70 9.29 24.53
C LYS A 13 2.98 10.45 23.83
N ILE A 14 2.28 10.14 22.75
CA ILE A 14 1.45 11.07 22.00
C ILE A 14 0.00 10.60 22.03
N GLU A 15 -0.93 11.54 21.89
CA GLU A 15 -2.33 11.20 21.75
C GLU A 15 -2.53 10.31 20.52
N ASN A 16 -3.35 9.27 20.64
CA ASN A 16 -3.68 8.36 19.53
C ASN A 16 -2.48 7.63 18.88
N ALA A 17 -1.34 7.50 19.58
CA ALA A 17 -0.13 6.83 19.09
C ALA A 17 -0.38 5.45 18.45
N LEU A 18 -1.29 4.67 19.05
CA LEU A 18 -1.68 3.35 18.53
C LEU A 18 -2.42 3.44 17.20
N ALA A 19 -3.30 4.42 17.03
CA ALA A 19 -4.04 4.62 15.79
C ALA A 19 -3.10 5.03 14.65
N PHE A 20 -2.15 5.93 14.92
CA PHE A 20 -1.10 6.29 13.95
C PHE A 20 -0.22 5.09 13.61
N GLN A 21 0.14 4.26 14.58
CA GLN A 21 0.92 3.05 14.31
C GLN A 21 0.15 2.07 13.41
N LYS A 22 -1.13 1.85 13.68
CA LYS A 22 -1.98 1.01 12.83
C LYS A 22 -2.11 1.60 11.43
N CYS A 23 -2.33 2.91 11.31
CA CYS A 23 -2.42 3.60 10.05
C CYS A 23 -1.13 3.44 9.21
N LEU A 24 0.04 3.56 9.85
CA LEU A 24 1.34 3.36 9.21
C LEU A 24 1.52 1.94 8.68
N VAL A 25 1.24 0.94 9.52
CA VAL A 25 1.39 -0.47 9.16
C VAL A 25 0.41 -0.86 8.06
N ILE A 26 -0.86 -0.48 8.19
CA ILE A 26 -1.90 -0.73 7.17
C ILE A 26 -1.54 -0.04 5.86
N GLY A 27 -1.12 1.23 5.91
CA GLY A 27 -0.70 1.97 4.73
C GLY A 27 0.46 1.31 4.00
N ASN A 28 1.50 0.90 4.74
CA ASN A 28 2.67 0.22 4.16
C ASN A 28 2.31 -1.15 3.56
N TYR A 29 1.49 -1.98 4.23
CA TYR A 29 1.03 -3.25 3.67
C TYR A 29 0.14 -3.05 2.44
N LEU A 30 -0.75 -2.04 2.45
CA LEU A 30 -1.61 -1.72 1.31
C LEU A 30 -0.77 -1.30 0.10
N MET A 31 0.25 -0.47 0.30
CA MET A 31 1.18 -0.08 -0.77
C MET A 31 1.92 -1.29 -1.34
N LEU A 32 2.46 -2.15 -0.48
CA LEU A 32 3.25 -3.32 -0.88
C LEU A 32 2.38 -4.34 -1.64
N LEU A 33 1.19 -4.66 -1.11
CA LEU A 33 0.24 -5.53 -1.80
C LEU A 33 -0.17 -4.96 -3.15
N SER A 34 -0.51 -3.67 -3.19
CA SER A 34 -0.94 -3.00 -4.43
C SER A 34 0.17 -2.98 -5.47
N PHE A 35 1.42 -2.78 -5.06
CA PHE A 35 2.57 -2.83 -5.94
C PHE A 35 2.71 -4.21 -6.60
N PHE A 36 2.64 -5.30 -5.82
CA PHE A 36 2.73 -6.65 -6.39
C PHE A 36 1.58 -6.97 -7.33
N VAL A 37 0.35 -6.53 -7.02
CA VAL A 37 -0.78 -6.73 -7.91
C VAL A 37 -0.60 -5.95 -9.21
N VAL A 38 -0.20 -4.68 -9.15
CA VAL A 38 0.06 -3.86 -10.35
C VAL A 38 1.14 -4.49 -11.22
N VAL A 39 2.26 -4.90 -10.63
CA VAL A 39 3.33 -5.59 -11.37
C VAL A 39 2.79 -6.85 -12.04
N THR A 40 2.10 -7.70 -11.29
CA THR A 40 1.54 -8.96 -11.82
C THR A 40 0.56 -8.70 -12.95
N SER A 41 -0.33 -7.72 -12.82
CA SER A 41 -1.27 -7.34 -13.86
C SER A 41 -0.57 -6.85 -15.12
N VAL A 42 0.47 -6.02 -14.99
CA VAL A 42 1.28 -5.56 -16.12
C VAL A 42 1.96 -6.74 -16.83
N PHE A 43 2.50 -7.70 -16.08
CA PHE A 43 3.07 -8.92 -16.67
C PHE A 43 2.01 -9.70 -17.45
N ILE A 44 0.82 -9.94 -16.87
CA ILE A 44 -0.27 -10.66 -17.54
C ILE A 44 -0.72 -9.94 -18.82
N THR A 45 -0.81 -8.61 -18.80
CA THR A 45 -1.31 -7.84 -19.95
C THR A 45 -0.28 -7.62 -21.06
N PHE A 46 1.03 -7.62 -20.75
CA PHE A 46 2.05 -7.20 -21.73
C PHE A 46 3.22 -8.16 -21.94
N ALA A 47 3.53 -9.05 -20.99
CA ALA A 47 4.71 -9.90 -21.06
C ALA A 47 4.40 -11.36 -21.39
N ILE A 48 3.23 -11.85 -20.94
CA ILE A 48 2.80 -13.24 -21.10
C ILE A 48 1.35 -13.32 -21.58
N ASP A 49 0.93 -12.36 -22.39
CA ASP A 49 -0.44 -12.20 -22.86
C ASP A 49 -0.96 -13.42 -23.63
N ASP A 50 -0.10 -14.09 -24.40
CA ASP A 50 -0.41 -15.34 -25.12
C ASP A 50 -0.84 -16.51 -24.20
N HIS A 51 -0.45 -16.48 -22.92
CA HIS A 51 -0.80 -17.52 -21.94
C HIS A 51 -2.17 -17.31 -21.27
N PHE A 52 -2.80 -16.15 -21.47
CA PHE A 52 -4.02 -15.76 -20.77
C PHE A 52 -5.17 -15.48 -21.74
N THR A 53 -6.38 -15.82 -21.32
CA THR A 53 -7.59 -15.49 -22.09
C THR A 53 -7.84 -13.98 -22.10
N ILE A 54 -8.56 -13.50 -23.11
CA ILE A 54 -8.98 -12.09 -23.20
C ILE A 54 -9.71 -11.64 -21.92
N SER A 55 -10.52 -12.51 -21.31
CA SER A 55 -11.21 -12.19 -20.04
C SER A 55 -10.22 -11.95 -18.89
N ALA A 56 -9.16 -12.75 -18.80
CA ALA A 56 -8.11 -12.57 -17.80
C ALA A 56 -7.25 -11.32 -18.06
N GLN A 57 -6.97 -11.00 -19.32
CA GLN A 57 -6.25 -9.77 -19.67
C GLN A 57 -7.07 -8.51 -19.32
N VAL A 58 -8.39 -8.52 -19.59
CA VAL A 58 -9.30 -7.42 -19.23
C VAL A 58 -9.37 -7.24 -17.71
N SER A 59 -9.47 -8.34 -16.95
CA SER A 59 -9.50 -8.26 -15.47
C SER A 59 -8.17 -7.75 -14.91
N ALA A 60 -7.03 -8.19 -15.45
CA ALA A 60 -5.70 -7.68 -15.10
C ALA A 60 -5.56 -6.18 -15.40
N HIS A 61 -6.07 -5.72 -16.54
CA HIS A 61 -6.04 -4.30 -16.91
C HIS A 61 -6.87 -3.44 -15.93
N ILE A 62 -8.11 -3.86 -15.61
CA ILE A 62 -8.95 -3.18 -14.61
C ILE A 62 -8.27 -3.19 -13.24
N ALA A 63 -7.71 -4.33 -12.83
CA ALA A 63 -6.99 -4.46 -11.57
C ALA A 63 -5.79 -3.50 -11.49
N THR A 64 -5.06 -3.28 -12.59
CA THR A 64 -3.97 -2.28 -12.64
C THR A 64 -4.45 -0.90 -12.21
N ILE A 65 -5.58 -0.43 -12.73
CA ILE A 65 -6.12 0.90 -12.44
C ILE A 65 -6.57 0.99 -10.97
N VAL A 66 -7.33 -0.01 -10.50
CA VAL A 66 -7.86 -0.06 -9.13
C VAL A 66 -6.71 -0.10 -8.11
N PHE A 67 -5.74 -0.98 -8.29
CA PHE A 67 -4.63 -1.14 -7.36
C PHE A 67 -3.62 0.02 -7.45
N ALA A 68 -3.46 0.68 -8.61
CA ALA A 68 -2.72 1.95 -8.67
C ALA A 68 -3.39 3.04 -7.81
N GLY A 69 -4.73 3.06 -7.75
CA GLY A 69 -5.48 3.91 -6.82
C GLY A 69 -5.24 3.53 -5.36
N LEU A 70 -5.31 2.24 -5.02
CA LEU A 70 -5.05 1.75 -3.67
C LEU A 70 -3.62 2.02 -3.20
N LEU A 71 -2.63 1.97 -4.09
CA LEU A 71 -1.25 2.34 -3.79
C LEU A 71 -1.14 3.80 -3.34
N LYS A 72 -1.84 4.71 -4.04
CA LYS A 72 -1.91 6.13 -3.64
C LYS A 72 -2.60 6.30 -2.28
N ILE A 73 -3.67 5.56 -2.02
CA ILE A 73 -4.36 5.60 -0.72
C ILE A 73 -3.44 5.11 0.40
N GLY A 74 -2.70 4.01 0.18
CA GLY A 74 -1.71 3.52 1.14
C GLY A 74 -0.62 4.55 1.45
N TYR A 75 -0.18 5.29 0.44
CA TYR A 75 0.76 6.40 0.63
C TYR A 75 0.17 7.53 1.49
N VAL A 76 -1.08 7.94 1.23
CA VAL A 76 -1.76 8.96 2.04
C VAL A 76 -1.88 8.50 3.51
N LEU A 77 -2.23 7.24 3.78
CA LEU A 77 -2.29 6.69 5.13
C LEU A 77 -0.91 6.77 5.82
N ARG A 78 0.16 6.41 5.11
CA ARG A 78 1.53 6.55 5.61
C ARG A 78 1.86 8.02 5.96
N CYS A 79 1.53 8.97 5.09
CA CYS A 79 1.75 10.39 5.35
C CYS A 79 0.97 10.88 6.58
N ILE A 80 -0.30 10.50 6.72
CA ILE A 80 -1.13 10.83 7.90
C ILE A 80 -0.49 10.31 9.18
N ALA A 81 -0.01 9.06 9.17
CA ALA A 81 0.63 8.48 10.34
C ALA A 81 1.94 9.17 10.70
N LEU A 82 2.82 9.42 9.72
CA LEU A 82 4.11 10.10 9.94
C LEU A 82 3.91 11.56 10.39
N HIS A 83 2.91 12.24 9.85
CA HIS A 83 2.47 13.56 10.32
C HIS A 83 2.00 13.50 11.77
N GLY A 84 1.18 12.50 12.14
CA GLY A 84 0.75 12.25 13.52
C GLY A 84 1.91 11.97 14.48
N PHE A 85 2.99 11.35 14.02
CA PHE A 85 4.22 11.15 14.78
C PHE A 85 5.14 12.38 14.83
N GLY A 86 4.75 13.51 14.23
CA GLY A 86 5.53 14.76 14.26
C GLY A 86 6.70 14.80 13.28
N GLN A 87 6.78 13.86 12.33
CA GLN A 87 7.71 14.01 11.22
C GLN A 87 7.25 15.17 10.33
N ARG A 88 8.16 15.74 9.53
CA ARG A 88 7.85 16.83 8.58
C ARG A 88 8.31 16.52 7.15
N ASN A 89 9.04 15.42 6.99
CA ASN A 89 9.47 14.87 5.70
C ASN A 89 8.62 13.62 5.47
N PHE A 90 7.66 13.68 4.55
CA PHE A 90 6.73 12.59 4.26
C PHE A 90 6.83 12.18 2.80
#